data_AF-A0A5S3W8U0-F1
#
_entry.id   AF-A0A5S3W8U0-F1
#
_cell.length_a   1.000
_cell.length_b   1.000
_cell.length_c   1.000
_cell.angle_alpha   90.00
_cell.angle_beta   90.00
_cell.angle_gamma   90.00
#
_symmetry.space_group_name_H-M   'P 1'
#
loop_
_entity.id
_entity.type
_entity.pdbx_description
1 polymer ?
#
loop_
_entity_poly.entity_id
_entity_poly.type
_entity_poly.pdbx_seq_one_letter_code
_entity_poly.pdbx_strand_id
1 'polypeptide(L)'
;MLKVVIRSDASSYIGSGHIMRCLVLADRLKRDGHDVTFATRPQNGDLISLIRQRGFAVHELQQPTDWVIPSTSADYVAWLQVSESEDAKECATAFSNPDLVITDHYAIGAKWHKNVKKAYHCKIIAIDDLVRAHNADLIIDQTLLREPSEYSDLNPRAEALTGTDYAIVNPLFSKHHKSQLMLDTKLVDKPRVLLSMGGIDAPNASEQVLAVLRQSISPPETTVLLSPRAPHYNRIKEFAEENSAWVTHFDFVDDMADLMCKHDIAIGAPGSTSWERACVGLPSIVIALADNQQTICKNLEAVGAAISVELNAINKNLMNAYKQLIKNYSEMRSINLNLCDGKGVERIMKQINKLFNNTLNLRFATLKDVEQVYNWQCEPETRRYALNKNVPGLAEHTAWMTRKLESKNDYFYIIELAAIRDKKATSVGVVRLDKSDKGTYTISIFIAPEHFGKGIAKNALKQVDILHPKAFIDAVVLKENTASQTLFSRAGYTRVNEEQFTRQPVE
;
A
#
# COMPACT_ATOMS: atom_id res chain seq x y z
N MET A 1 -14.06 3.05 9.73
CA MET A 1 -13.40 1.72 9.64
C MET A 1 -13.99 1.05 8.43
N LEU A 2 -13.16 0.55 7.51
CA LEU A 2 -13.62 -0.17 6.32
C LEU A 2 -13.45 -1.66 6.57
N LYS A 3 -14.34 -2.48 6.01
CA LYS A 3 -14.18 -3.92 5.86
C LYS A 3 -13.49 -4.19 4.52
N VAL A 4 -12.26 -4.70 4.59
CA VAL A 4 -11.42 -4.97 3.42
C VAL A 4 -11.24 -6.47 3.27
N VAL A 5 -11.52 -6.98 2.08
CA VAL A 5 -11.20 -8.35 1.68
C VAL A 5 -10.03 -8.31 0.71
N ILE A 6 -9.00 -9.12 0.95
CA ILE A 6 -7.89 -9.30 0.02
C ILE A 6 -7.98 -10.71 -0.57
N ARG A 7 -8.27 -10.81 -1.86
CA ARG A 7 -8.32 -12.07 -2.61
C ARG A 7 -6.98 -12.29 -3.31
N SER A 8 -6.18 -13.20 -2.75
CA SER A 8 -4.87 -13.57 -3.29
C SER A 8 -4.49 -14.97 -2.83
N ASP A 9 -3.69 -15.67 -3.64
CA ASP A 9 -3.21 -17.02 -3.38
C ASP A 9 -1.68 -17.09 -3.43
N ALA A 10 -1.14 -18.12 -2.77
CA ALA A 10 0.22 -18.59 -2.94
C ALA A 10 0.18 -20.12 -3.06
N SER A 11 1.13 -20.68 -3.78
CA SER A 11 1.32 -22.13 -3.90
C SER A 11 2.73 -22.43 -4.42
N SER A 12 3.06 -23.71 -4.56
CA SER A 12 4.29 -24.14 -5.25
C SER A 12 4.36 -23.65 -6.71
N TYR A 13 3.21 -23.40 -7.36
CA TYR A 13 3.15 -22.90 -8.74
C TYR A 13 3.08 -21.37 -8.81
N ILE A 14 2.32 -20.75 -7.91
CA ILE A 14 2.11 -19.28 -7.88
C ILE A 14 3.32 -18.56 -7.27
N GLY A 15 4.03 -19.22 -6.35
CA GLY A 15 5.04 -18.59 -5.52
C GLY A 15 4.44 -17.72 -4.41
N SER A 16 5.28 -16.94 -3.73
CA SER A 16 4.89 -16.14 -2.56
C SER A 16 4.62 -14.66 -2.85
N GLY A 17 4.95 -14.17 -4.05
CA GLY A 17 5.01 -12.75 -4.35
C GLY A 17 3.69 -12.01 -4.10
N HIS A 18 2.56 -12.59 -4.52
CA HIS A 18 1.22 -12.00 -4.37
C HIS A 18 0.86 -11.82 -2.88
N ILE A 19 0.94 -12.89 -2.09
CA ILE A 19 0.67 -12.81 -0.64
C ILE A 19 1.61 -11.83 0.07
N MET A 20 2.90 -11.83 -0.26
CA MET A 20 3.87 -10.97 0.44
C MET A 20 3.58 -9.47 0.22
N ARG A 21 3.29 -9.03 -1.01
CA ARG A 21 2.92 -7.62 -1.26
C ARG A 21 1.52 -7.29 -0.74
N CYS A 22 0.58 -8.23 -0.80
CA CYS A 22 -0.73 -8.07 -0.18
C CYS A 22 -0.63 -7.89 1.34
N LEU A 23 0.27 -8.61 2.02
CA LEU A 23 0.52 -8.45 3.46
C LEU A 23 1.05 -7.04 3.80
N VAL A 24 1.91 -6.47 2.95
CA VAL A 24 2.37 -5.08 3.12
C VAL A 24 1.21 -4.08 3.08
N LEU A 25 0.28 -4.23 2.11
CA LEU A 25 -0.93 -3.41 2.07
C LEU A 25 -1.85 -3.68 3.27
N ALA A 26 -2.02 -4.94 3.65
CA ALA A 26 -2.85 -5.35 4.79
C ALA A 26 -2.35 -4.75 6.11
N ASP A 27 -1.04 -4.79 6.35
CA ASP A 27 -0.40 -4.18 7.53
C ASP A 27 -0.68 -2.69 7.59
N ARG A 28 -0.57 -2.00 6.44
CA ARG A 28 -0.88 -0.58 6.34
C ARG A 28 -2.37 -0.30 6.61
N LEU A 29 -3.28 -1.05 6.00
CA LEU A 29 -4.73 -0.89 6.18
C LEU A 29 -5.14 -1.13 7.63
N LYS A 30 -4.59 -2.18 8.27
CA LYS A 30 -4.82 -2.48 9.68
C LYS A 30 -4.31 -1.36 10.59
N ARG A 31 -3.11 -0.82 10.31
CA ARG A 31 -2.56 0.33 11.04
C ARG A 31 -3.42 1.59 10.91
N ASP A 32 -4.03 1.81 9.74
CA ASP A 32 -4.96 2.92 9.51
C ASP A 32 -6.36 2.67 10.15
N GLY A 33 -6.55 1.52 10.81
CA GLY A 33 -7.73 1.16 11.59
C GLY A 33 -8.86 0.51 10.79
N HIS A 34 -8.51 -0.15 9.68
CA HIS A 34 -9.44 -0.93 8.88
C HIS A 34 -9.46 -2.41 9.33
N ASP A 35 -10.60 -3.07 9.11
CA ASP A 35 -10.76 -4.51 9.34
C ASP A 35 -10.37 -5.25 8.05
N VAL A 36 -9.41 -6.15 8.12
CA VAL A 36 -8.79 -6.80 6.95
C VAL A 36 -8.88 -8.31 7.08
N THR A 37 -9.49 -8.96 6.08
CA THR A 37 -9.60 -10.41 5.97
C THR A 37 -9.05 -10.87 4.62
N PHE A 38 -8.30 -11.97 4.61
CA PHE A 38 -7.85 -12.61 3.38
C PHE A 38 -8.86 -13.65 2.90
N ALA A 39 -9.04 -13.73 1.58
CA ALA A 39 -9.73 -14.81 0.89
C ALA A 39 -8.68 -15.59 0.09
N THR A 40 -8.34 -16.78 0.55
CA THR A 40 -7.26 -17.59 -0.03
C THR A 40 -7.74 -19.01 -0.21
N ARG A 41 -7.46 -19.62 -1.35
CA ARG A 41 -7.72 -21.04 -1.60
C ARG A 41 -6.55 -21.84 -1.04
N PRO A 42 -6.75 -22.77 -0.08
CA PRO A 42 -5.67 -23.63 0.40
C PRO A 42 -5.13 -24.47 -0.75
N GLN A 43 -3.81 -24.47 -0.94
CA GLN A 43 -3.10 -25.19 -2.01
C GLN A 43 -1.76 -25.71 -1.46
N ASN A 44 -1.14 -26.67 -2.15
CA ASN A 44 0.21 -27.08 -1.77
C ASN A 44 1.18 -25.89 -1.85
N GLY A 45 1.91 -25.62 -0.76
CA GLY A 45 2.83 -24.49 -0.67
C GLY A 45 2.18 -23.13 -0.40
N ASP A 46 0.91 -23.10 0.03
CA ASP A 46 0.23 -21.86 0.41
C ASP A 46 0.89 -21.14 1.60
N LEU A 47 0.36 -19.95 1.89
CA LEU A 47 0.85 -19.07 2.96
C LEU A 47 -0.24 -18.71 3.97
N ILE A 48 -1.27 -19.55 4.13
CA ILE A 48 -2.38 -19.29 5.07
C ILE A 48 -1.86 -19.17 6.51
N SER A 49 -0.96 -20.07 6.92
CA SER A 49 -0.35 -20.02 8.25
C SER A 49 0.42 -18.72 8.51
N LEU A 50 1.14 -18.21 7.51
CA LEU A 50 1.84 -16.93 7.60
C LEU A 50 0.86 -15.76 7.76
N ILE A 51 -0.23 -15.74 6.97
CA ILE A 51 -1.25 -14.69 7.06
C ILE A 51 -1.86 -14.66 8.47
N ARG A 52 -2.19 -15.83 9.03
CA ARG A 52 -2.69 -15.96 10.41
C ARG A 52 -1.66 -15.52 11.45
N GLN A 53 -0.39 -15.88 11.28
CA GLN A 53 0.71 -15.46 12.17
C GLN A 53 0.91 -13.93 12.17
N ARG A 54 0.68 -13.27 11.03
CA ARG A 54 0.67 -11.79 10.92
C ARG A 54 -0.59 -11.15 11.55
N GLY A 55 -1.50 -11.96 12.08
CA GLY A 55 -2.67 -11.54 12.82
C GLY A 55 -3.83 -11.07 11.94
N PHE A 56 -3.96 -11.64 10.74
CA PHE A 56 -5.11 -11.42 9.86
C PHE A 56 -6.07 -12.62 9.89
N ALA A 57 -7.36 -12.33 9.77
CA ALA A 57 -8.35 -13.37 9.53
C ALA A 57 -8.19 -13.94 8.11
N VAL A 58 -8.44 -15.24 7.95
CA VAL A 58 -8.41 -15.92 6.66
C VAL A 58 -9.73 -16.67 6.49
N HIS A 59 -10.45 -16.33 5.41
CA HIS A 59 -11.51 -17.16 4.86
C HIS A 59 -10.90 -18.09 3.81
N GLU A 60 -10.87 -19.38 4.15
CA GLU A 60 -10.39 -20.41 3.24
C GLU A 60 -11.47 -20.72 2.19
N LEU A 61 -11.14 -20.53 0.92
CA LEU A 61 -12.02 -20.91 -0.19
C LEU A 61 -11.97 -22.43 -0.41
N GLN A 62 -13.06 -23.00 -0.92
CA GLN A 62 -13.30 -24.41 -1.12
C GLN A 62 -12.23 -25.04 -2.01
N GLN A 63 -11.53 -26.07 -1.54
CA GLN A 63 -10.59 -26.78 -2.40
C GLN A 63 -11.32 -27.41 -3.61
N PRO A 64 -10.70 -27.42 -4.79
CA PRO A 64 -11.27 -28.12 -5.95
C PRO A 64 -11.39 -29.62 -5.64
N THR A 65 -12.33 -30.30 -6.29
CA THR A 65 -12.38 -31.77 -6.29
C THR A 65 -11.22 -32.34 -7.10
N ASP A 66 -10.89 -31.68 -8.21
CA ASP A 66 -9.91 -32.11 -9.18
C ASP A 66 -8.82 -31.04 -9.32
N TRP A 67 -7.59 -31.39 -8.95
CA TRP A 67 -6.45 -30.49 -9.04
C TRP A 67 -5.93 -30.40 -10.46
N VAL A 68 -5.69 -29.19 -10.94
CA VAL A 68 -5.15 -28.93 -12.27
C VAL A 68 -3.65 -28.68 -12.15
N ILE A 69 -2.86 -29.48 -12.86
CA ILE A 69 -1.42 -29.24 -13.00
C ILE A 69 -1.23 -28.20 -14.12
N PRO A 70 -0.62 -27.03 -13.83
CA PRO A 70 -0.36 -26.02 -14.85
C PRO A 70 0.48 -26.59 -15.99
N SER A 71 0.05 -26.35 -17.23
CA SER A 71 0.76 -26.82 -18.42
C SER A 71 2.04 -26.03 -18.70
N THR A 72 2.07 -24.77 -18.26
CA THR A 72 3.21 -23.85 -18.38
C THR A 72 3.29 -22.93 -17.15
N SER A 73 4.38 -22.17 -17.02
CA SER A 73 4.52 -21.12 -15.99
C SER A 73 3.58 -19.92 -16.20
N ALA A 74 2.89 -19.84 -17.34
CA ALA A 74 1.92 -18.80 -17.66
C ALA A 74 0.46 -19.31 -17.68
N ASP A 75 0.22 -20.54 -17.24
CA ASP A 75 -1.12 -21.14 -17.16
C ASP A 75 -1.87 -20.66 -15.90
N TYR A 76 -2.19 -19.37 -15.89
CA TYR A 76 -2.78 -18.70 -14.73
C TYR A 76 -4.17 -19.20 -14.38
N VAL A 77 -4.90 -19.74 -15.36
CA VAL A 77 -6.22 -20.34 -15.13
C VAL A 77 -6.07 -21.60 -14.27
N ALA A 78 -5.09 -22.45 -14.58
CA ALA A 78 -4.76 -23.59 -13.72
C ALA A 78 -4.32 -23.15 -12.32
N TRP A 79 -3.65 -21.99 -12.16
CA TRP A 79 -3.26 -21.50 -10.83
C TRP A 79 -4.45 -21.19 -9.91
N LEU A 80 -5.58 -20.77 -10.47
CA LEU A 80 -6.80 -20.51 -9.70
C LEU A 80 -7.46 -21.80 -9.18
N GLN A 81 -7.15 -22.94 -9.83
CA GLN A 81 -7.63 -24.29 -9.55
C GLN A 81 -9.14 -24.52 -9.73
N VAL A 82 -9.91 -23.45 -9.97
CA VAL A 82 -11.33 -23.46 -10.34
C VAL A 82 -11.57 -22.43 -11.43
N SER A 83 -12.73 -22.43 -12.07
CA SER A 83 -13.04 -21.38 -13.04
C SER A 83 -13.17 -20.01 -12.37
N GLU A 84 -12.86 -18.93 -13.11
CA GLU A 84 -13.05 -17.55 -12.64
C GLU A 84 -14.49 -17.31 -12.13
N SER A 85 -15.48 -17.96 -12.75
CA SER A 85 -16.89 -17.80 -12.37
C SER A 85 -17.24 -18.48 -11.05
N GLU A 86 -16.64 -19.64 -10.76
CA GLU A 86 -16.83 -20.36 -9.50
C GLU A 86 -16.18 -19.60 -8.36
N ASP A 87 -14.92 -19.17 -8.53
CA ASP A 87 -14.22 -18.34 -7.54
C ASP A 87 -14.99 -17.04 -7.24
N ALA A 88 -15.50 -16.38 -8.29
CA ALA A 88 -16.30 -15.16 -8.13
C ALA A 88 -17.59 -15.41 -7.34
N LYS A 89 -18.30 -16.52 -7.62
CA LYS A 89 -19.56 -16.87 -6.94
C LYS A 89 -19.31 -17.15 -5.47
N GLU A 90 -18.27 -17.92 -5.17
CA GLU A 90 -17.86 -18.23 -3.82
C GLU A 90 -17.51 -16.95 -3.03
N CYS A 91 -16.59 -16.14 -3.57
CA CYS A 91 -16.18 -14.89 -2.96
C CYS A 91 -17.35 -13.90 -2.78
N ALA A 92 -18.32 -13.89 -3.71
CA ALA A 92 -19.52 -13.05 -3.66
C ALA A 92 -20.54 -13.44 -2.56
N THR A 93 -20.33 -14.57 -1.88
CA THR A 93 -21.18 -15.04 -0.77
C THR A 93 -20.45 -15.21 0.57
N ALA A 94 -19.12 -15.17 0.56
CA ALA A 94 -18.27 -15.45 1.71
C ALA A 94 -18.28 -14.37 2.80
N PHE A 95 -18.71 -13.13 2.50
CA PHE A 95 -18.50 -11.98 3.40
C PHE A 95 -19.77 -11.15 3.61
N SER A 96 -19.86 -10.52 4.79
CA SER A 96 -20.96 -9.62 5.12
C SER A 96 -20.67 -8.19 4.65
N ASN A 97 -20.97 -7.90 3.38
CA ASN A 97 -20.86 -6.58 2.73
C ASN A 97 -19.49 -5.90 2.95
N PRO A 98 -18.40 -6.39 2.30
CA PRO A 98 -17.13 -5.69 2.30
C PRO A 98 -17.26 -4.31 1.65
N ASP A 99 -16.55 -3.31 2.19
CA ASP A 99 -16.49 -1.96 1.59
C ASP A 99 -15.49 -1.93 0.43
N LEU A 100 -14.41 -2.71 0.56
CA LEU A 100 -13.30 -2.80 -0.38
C LEU A 100 -12.91 -4.25 -0.63
N VAL A 101 -12.69 -4.61 -1.90
CA VAL A 101 -12.05 -5.86 -2.29
C VAL A 101 -10.77 -5.55 -3.07
N ILE A 102 -9.64 -6.07 -2.62
CA ILE A 102 -8.34 -5.98 -3.31
C ILE A 102 -8.06 -7.36 -3.93
N THR A 103 -7.79 -7.42 -5.22
CA THR A 103 -7.48 -8.66 -5.93
C THR A 103 -6.03 -8.65 -6.39
N ASP A 104 -5.38 -9.80 -6.24
CA ASP A 104 -4.02 -10.02 -6.71
C ASP A 104 -3.84 -11.47 -7.16
N HIS A 105 -4.32 -11.74 -8.37
CA HIS A 105 -4.26 -13.05 -9.01
C HIS A 105 -4.44 -12.92 -10.54
N TYR A 106 -3.61 -13.62 -11.32
CA TYR A 106 -3.59 -13.48 -12.79
C TYR A 106 -4.82 -14.05 -13.52
N ALA A 107 -5.57 -14.95 -12.90
CA ALA A 107 -6.85 -15.44 -13.45
C ALA A 107 -8.09 -14.63 -13.02
N ILE A 108 -7.94 -13.63 -12.13
CA ILE A 108 -9.05 -12.80 -11.67
C ILE A 108 -9.11 -11.53 -12.52
N GLY A 109 -10.18 -11.38 -13.30
CA GLY A 109 -10.34 -10.33 -14.30
C GLY A 109 -11.68 -9.59 -14.20
N ALA A 110 -12.03 -8.89 -15.28
CA ALA A 110 -13.24 -8.06 -15.34
C ALA A 110 -14.54 -8.81 -15.01
N LYS A 111 -14.68 -10.08 -15.42
CA LYS A 111 -15.88 -10.87 -15.18
C LYS A 111 -16.03 -11.20 -13.69
N TRP A 112 -14.97 -11.62 -13.03
CA TRP A 112 -14.93 -11.79 -11.57
C TRP A 112 -15.31 -10.49 -10.85
N HIS A 113 -14.65 -9.39 -11.20
CA HIS A 113 -14.87 -8.08 -10.58
C HIS A 113 -16.33 -7.60 -10.72
N LYS A 114 -16.97 -7.85 -11.88
CA LYS A 114 -18.38 -7.51 -12.10
C LYS A 114 -19.32 -8.29 -11.19
N ASN A 115 -19.07 -9.59 -11.00
CA ASN A 115 -19.89 -10.44 -10.13
C ASN A 115 -19.80 -10.00 -8.67
N VAL A 116 -18.59 -9.75 -8.17
CA VAL A 116 -18.37 -9.33 -6.77
C VAL A 116 -18.92 -7.93 -6.51
N LYS A 117 -18.73 -6.97 -7.44
CA LYS A 117 -19.37 -5.65 -7.34
C LYS A 117 -20.89 -5.72 -7.35
N LYS A 118 -21.48 -6.64 -8.12
CA LYS A 118 -22.94 -6.83 -8.15
C LYS A 118 -23.46 -7.35 -6.81
N ALA A 119 -22.72 -8.23 -6.15
CA ALA A 119 -23.13 -8.82 -4.88
C ALA A 119 -23.00 -7.85 -3.70
N TYR A 120 -21.90 -7.09 -3.63
CA TYR A 120 -21.57 -6.29 -2.43
C TYR A 120 -21.68 -4.79 -2.61
N HIS A 121 -21.78 -4.28 -3.84
CA HIS A 121 -21.68 -2.84 -4.15
C HIS A 121 -20.39 -2.18 -3.62
N CYS A 122 -19.32 -2.97 -3.47
CA CYS A 122 -18.03 -2.54 -2.94
C CYS A 122 -17.17 -1.82 -3.98
N LYS A 123 -16.09 -1.18 -3.51
CA LYS A 123 -14.97 -0.77 -4.37
C LYS A 123 -14.06 -1.95 -4.68
N ILE A 124 -13.41 -1.94 -5.84
CA ILE A 124 -12.40 -2.94 -6.21
C ILE A 124 -11.08 -2.27 -6.54
N ILE A 125 -9.98 -2.84 -6.05
CA ILE A 125 -8.62 -2.53 -6.47
C ILE A 125 -8.01 -3.79 -7.05
N ALA A 126 -7.43 -3.71 -8.24
CA ALA A 126 -6.71 -4.82 -8.86
C ALA A 126 -5.21 -4.53 -8.86
N ILE A 127 -4.40 -5.49 -8.41
CA ILE A 127 -2.95 -5.49 -8.64
C ILE A 127 -2.71 -6.26 -9.94
N ASP A 128 -2.06 -5.61 -10.90
CA ASP A 128 -1.79 -6.18 -12.22
C ASP A 128 -0.39 -5.80 -12.71
N ASP A 129 0.20 -6.61 -13.57
CA ASP A 129 1.45 -6.33 -14.28
C ASP A 129 1.41 -6.82 -15.75
N LEU A 130 0.24 -7.30 -16.20
CA LEU A 130 0.01 -7.90 -17.51
C LEU A 130 -0.81 -7.02 -18.47
N VAL A 131 -1.30 -5.86 -18.00
CA VAL A 131 -2.18 -4.94 -18.75
C VAL A 131 -3.46 -5.63 -19.21
N ARG A 132 -4.23 -6.14 -18.24
CA ARG A 132 -5.46 -6.90 -18.49
C ARG A 132 -6.73 -6.06 -18.31
N ALA A 133 -7.85 -6.61 -18.77
CA ALA A 133 -9.16 -6.01 -18.56
C ALA A 133 -9.69 -6.29 -17.13
N HIS A 134 -10.10 -5.23 -16.45
CA HIS A 134 -10.63 -5.23 -15.10
C HIS A 134 -11.88 -4.36 -14.99
N ASN A 135 -12.81 -4.74 -14.10
CA ASN A 135 -13.91 -3.88 -13.67
C ASN A 135 -13.59 -3.30 -12.26
N ALA A 136 -12.39 -2.73 -12.11
CA ALA A 136 -11.88 -2.15 -10.87
C ALA A 136 -12.15 -0.63 -10.77
N ASP A 137 -12.01 -0.06 -9.58
CA ASP A 137 -12.00 1.40 -9.35
C ASP A 137 -10.56 1.95 -9.42
N LEU A 138 -9.58 1.19 -8.92
CA LEU A 138 -8.15 1.46 -9.11
C LEU A 138 -7.43 0.23 -9.64
N ILE A 139 -6.39 0.46 -10.43
CA ILE A 139 -5.42 -0.56 -10.82
C ILE A 139 -4.07 -0.12 -10.27
N ILE A 140 -3.32 -1.06 -9.69
CA ILE A 140 -1.95 -0.83 -9.22
C ILE A 140 -1.04 -1.71 -10.08
N ASP A 141 -0.16 -1.07 -10.84
CA ASP A 141 0.87 -1.75 -11.62
C ASP A 141 2.24 -1.16 -11.31
N GLN A 142 2.97 -1.84 -10.45
CA GLN A 142 4.29 -1.40 -9.99
C GLN A 142 5.43 -1.65 -11.01
N THR A 143 5.12 -2.10 -12.22
CA THR A 143 6.12 -2.39 -13.26
C THR A 143 6.84 -1.11 -13.67
N LEU A 144 8.17 -1.11 -13.59
CA LEU A 144 9.02 -0.02 -14.06
C LEU A 144 8.71 0.34 -15.52
N LEU A 145 8.64 1.65 -15.83
CA LEU A 145 8.25 2.22 -17.12
C LEU A 145 6.80 1.91 -17.56
N ARG A 146 5.94 1.43 -16.66
CA ARG A 146 4.51 1.33 -16.95
C ARG A 146 3.86 2.70 -16.93
N GLU A 147 3.12 3.01 -17.99
CA GLU A 147 2.36 4.26 -18.12
C GLU A 147 0.86 4.03 -17.90
N PRO A 148 0.14 4.99 -17.28
CA PRO A 148 -1.31 4.85 -17.06
C PRO A 148 -2.10 4.68 -18.37
N SER A 149 -1.59 5.26 -19.48
CA SER A 149 -2.24 5.20 -20.79
C SER A 149 -2.37 3.78 -21.34
N GLU A 150 -1.51 2.86 -20.93
CA GLU A 150 -1.54 1.46 -21.37
C GLU A 150 -2.81 0.74 -20.88
N TYR A 151 -3.40 1.19 -19.78
CA TYR A 151 -4.63 0.64 -19.23
C TYR A 151 -5.90 1.28 -19.81
N SER A 152 -5.80 2.44 -20.47
CA SER A 152 -6.97 3.26 -20.86
C SER A 152 -7.98 2.53 -21.75
N ASP A 153 -7.52 1.73 -22.70
CA ASP A 153 -8.40 1.06 -23.68
C ASP A 153 -9.22 -0.06 -23.03
N LEU A 154 -8.58 -0.89 -22.21
CA LEU A 154 -9.23 -2.03 -21.55
C LEU A 154 -9.93 -1.63 -20.24
N ASN A 155 -9.53 -0.52 -19.62
CA ASN A 155 -9.97 -0.10 -18.29
C ASN A 155 -10.36 1.39 -18.22
N PRO A 156 -11.23 1.90 -19.10
CA PRO A 156 -11.52 3.34 -19.23
C PRO A 156 -12.18 3.98 -18.00
N ARG A 157 -12.52 3.19 -16.98
CA ARG A 157 -13.18 3.64 -15.74
C ARG A 157 -12.32 3.49 -14.50
N ALA A 158 -11.14 2.89 -14.61
CA ALA A 158 -10.21 2.71 -13.50
C ALA A 158 -9.11 3.76 -13.57
N GLU A 159 -8.72 4.33 -12.43
CA GLU A 159 -7.48 5.09 -12.34
C GLU A 159 -6.32 4.10 -12.15
N ALA A 160 -5.35 4.14 -13.07
CA ALA A 160 -4.17 3.29 -13.05
C ALA A 160 -3.01 4.00 -12.33
N LEU A 161 -2.53 3.40 -11.25
CA LEU A 161 -1.38 3.82 -10.46
C LEU A 161 -0.18 3.00 -10.91
N THR A 162 0.66 3.59 -11.77
CA THR A 162 1.67 2.83 -12.50
C THR A 162 3.11 3.23 -12.15
N GLY A 163 4.03 2.28 -12.33
CA GLY A 163 5.45 2.51 -12.12
C GLY A 163 5.91 2.28 -10.68
N THR A 164 7.22 2.39 -10.49
CA THR A 164 7.90 2.16 -9.21
C THR A 164 7.54 3.20 -8.15
N ASP A 165 6.94 4.32 -8.55
CA ASP A 165 6.31 5.28 -7.64
C ASP A 165 5.25 4.62 -6.76
N TYR A 166 4.55 3.59 -7.25
CA TYR A 166 3.54 2.85 -6.52
C TYR A 166 4.00 1.45 -6.11
N ALA A 167 5.31 1.21 -6.05
CA ALA A 167 5.86 -0.07 -5.61
C ALA A 167 5.42 -0.42 -4.17
N ILE A 168 4.90 -1.64 -4.00
CA ILE A 168 4.45 -2.16 -2.72
C ILE A 168 5.62 -2.87 -2.04
N VAL A 169 6.43 -2.09 -1.32
CA VAL A 169 7.59 -2.60 -0.56
C VAL A 169 7.37 -2.45 0.95
N ASN A 170 7.98 -3.33 1.73
CA ASN A 170 7.90 -3.27 3.19
C ASN A 170 8.43 -1.90 3.70
N PRO A 171 7.75 -1.22 4.65
CA PRO A 171 8.19 0.08 5.18
C PRO A 171 9.63 0.11 5.74
N LEU A 172 10.20 -1.03 6.11
CA LEU A 172 11.61 -1.12 6.50
C LEU A 172 12.56 -0.69 5.37
N PHE A 173 12.23 -0.97 4.10
CA PHE A 173 13.02 -0.49 2.96
C PHE A 173 13.04 1.04 2.89
N SER A 174 11.89 1.71 3.07
CA SER A 174 11.84 3.18 3.07
C SER A 174 12.63 3.79 4.25
N LYS A 175 12.66 3.11 5.41
CA LYS A 175 13.50 3.51 6.55
C LYS A 175 14.99 3.45 6.19
N HIS A 176 15.43 2.37 5.53
CA HIS A 176 16.81 2.22 5.10
C HIS A 176 17.19 3.14 3.93
N HIS A 177 16.27 3.39 3.00
CA HIS A 177 16.50 4.22 1.81
C HIS A 177 17.17 5.56 2.13
N LYS A 178 16.68 6.27 3.16
CA LYS A 178 17.27 7.54 3.61
C LYS A 178 18.73 7.42 4.02
N SER A 179 19.08 6.36 4.76
CA SER A 179 20.47 6.12 5.16
C SER A 179 21.34 5.71 3.97
N GLN A 180 20.80 4.94 3.03
CA GLN A 180 21.50 4.47 1.84
C GLN A 180 21.86 5.62 0.88
N LEU A 181 21.05 6.67 0.81
CA LEU A 181 21.36 7.89 0.05
C LEU A 181 22.62 8.63 0.54
N MET A 182 23.01 8.43 1.81
CA MET A 182 24.12 9.17 2.44
C MET A 182 25.42 8.37 2.50
N LEU A 183 25.42 7.11 2.09
CA LEU A 183 26.60 6.25 2.12
C LEU A 183 27.56 6.54 0.96
N ASP A 184 28.85 6.32 1.20
CA ASP A 184 29.87 6.36 0.16
C ASP A 184 29.57 5.29 -0.92
N THR A 185 29.86 5.62 -2.17
CA THR A 185 29.47 4.87 -3.37
C THR A 185 30.53 3.89 -3.85
N LYS A 186 31.63 3.75 -3.11
CA LYS A 186 32.73 2.84 -3.46
C LYS A 186 32.40 1.40 -3.08
N LEU A 187 32.56 0.51 -4.06
CA LEU A 187 32.49 -0.92 -3.85
C LEU A 187 33.71 -1.39 -3.04
N VAL A 188 33.48 -2.30 -2.10
CA VAL A 188 34.56 -2.97 -1.36
C VAL A 188 35.34 -3.93 -2.26
N ASP A 189 36.62 -4.19 -1.96
CA ASP A 189 37.50 -5.03 -2.78
C ASP A 189 36.95 -6.45 -3.00
N LYS A 190 36.26 -7.01 -1.99
CA LYS A 190 35.58 -8.30 -2.07
C LYS A 190 34.07 -8.11 -1.84
N PRO A 191 33.27 -7.93 -2.91
CA PRO A 191 31.83 -7.72 -2.79
C PRO A 191 31.12 -8.90 -2.15
N ARG A 192 30.19 -8.61 -1.24
CA ARG A 192 29.25 -9.57 -0.67
C ARG A 192 28.05 -9.72 -1.59
N VAL A 193 27.79 -10.94 -2.02
CA VAL A 193 26.74 -11.29 -2.97
C VAL A 193 25.53 -11.86 -2.22
N LEU A 194 24.35 -11.31 -2.48
CA LEU A 194 23.09 -11.91 -2.09
C LEU A 194 22.50 -12.69 -3.27
N LEU A 195 22.38 -14.01 -3.14
CA LEU A 195 21.71 -14.88 -4.09
C LEU A 195 20.29 -15.19 -3.60
N SER A 196 19.28 -14.70 -4.31
CA SER A 196 17.88 -15.03 -4.02
C SER A 196 17.01 -15.01 -5.27
N MET A 197 16.49 -16.16 -5.63
CA MET A 197 15.66 -16.40 -6.82
C MET A 197 14.14 -16.29 -6.51
N GLY A 198 13.79 -15.74 -5.34
CA GLY A 198 12.43 -15.78 -4.81
C GLY A 198 12.16 -17.05 -4.00
N GLY A 199 10.89 -17.28 -3.66
CA GLY A 199 10.54 -18.28 -2.63
C GLY A 199 10.64 -19.75 -3.04
N ILE A 200 10.67 -20.06 -4.35
CA ILE A 200 10.52 -21.44 -4.88
C ILE A 200 11.72 -21.89 -5.74
N ASP A 201 12.29 -21.01 -6.58
CA ASP A 201 13.39 -21.34 -7.51
C ASP A 201 13.21 -22.69 -8.24
N ALA A 202 12.04 -22.90 -8.85
CA ALA A 202 11.71 -24.17 -9.50
C ALA A 202 12.71 -24.60 -10.60
N PRO A 203 13.30 -23.69 -11.41
CA PRO A 203 14.31 -24.06 -12.41
C PRO A 203 15.72 -24.32 -11.83
N ASN A 204 15.89 -24.22 -10.50
CA ASN A 204 17.16 -24.40 -9.81
C ASN A 204 18.26 -23.44 -10.31
N ALA A 205 17.91 -22.17 -10.51
CA ALA A 205 18.86 -21.17 -10.98
C ALA A 205 19.94 -20.87 -9.93
N SER A 206 19.60 -20.99 -8.63
CA SER A 206 20.56 -20.79 -7.54
C SER A 206 21.74 -21.75 -7.63
N GLU A 207 21.49 -23.04 -7.92
CA GLU A 207 22.58 -24.01 -8.06
C GLU A 207 23.48 -23.67 -9.25
N GLN A 208 22.89 -23.30 -10.39
CA GLN A 208 23.65 -22.94 -11.59
C GLN A 208 24.55 -21.72 -11.34
N VAL A 209 24.05 -20.72 -10.61
CA VAL A 209 24.84 -19.55 -10.19
C VAL A 209 25.99 -19.98 -9.29
N LEU A 210 25.73 -20.76 -8.25
CA LEU A 210 26.78 -21.22 -7.31
C LEU A 210 27.85 -22.06 -8.02
N ALA A 211 27.46 -22.91 -8.96
CA ALA A 211 28.38 -23.72 -9.75
C ALA A 211 29.34 -22.87 -10.60
N VAL A 212 28.87 -21.72 -11.11
CA VAL A 212 29.72 -20.77 -11.85
C VAL A 212 30.62 -19.98 -10.91
N LEU A 213 30.08 -19.46 -9.79
CA LEU A 213 30.87 -18.69 -8.83
C LEU A 213 32.02 -19.51 -8.22
N ARG A 214 31.78 -20.82 -7.97
CA ARG A 214 32.78 -21.77 -7.48
C ARG A 214 34.00 -21.92 -8.40
N GLN A 215 33.88 -21.61 -9.70
CA GLN A 215 34.98 -21.71 -10.65
C GLN A 215 35.98 -20.53 -10.55
N SER A 216 35.64 -19.48 -9.80
CA SER A 216 36.57 -18.39 -9.51
C SER A 216 37.70 -18.85 -8.60
N ILE A 217 38.93 -18.35 -8.83
CA ILE A 217 40.09 -18.60 -7.95
C ILE A 217 39.79 -18.11 -6.52
N SER A 218 39.02 -17.02 -6.40
CA SER A 218 38.52 -16.50 -5.14
C SER A 218 37.02 -16.22 -5.31
N PRO A 219 36.14 -17.17 -4.99
CA PRO A 219 34.70 -16.95 -5.03
C PRO A 219 34.29 -15.77 -4.12
N PRO A 220 33.31 -14.95 -4.53
CA PRO A 220 32.79 -13.88 -3.69
C PRO A 220 32.06 -14.46 -2.48
N GLU A 221 32.08 -13.76 -1.36
CA GLU A 221 31.26 -14.14 -0.19
C GLU A 221 29.79 -14.08 -0.60
N THR A 222 29.09 -15.20 -0.51
CA THR A 222 27.75 -15.36 -1.06
C THR A 222 26.78 -15.83 0.02
N THR A 223 25.77 -15.02 0.29
CA THR A 223 24.62 -15.42 1.09
C THR A 223 23.53 -15.94 0.16
N VAL A 224 23.03 -17.15 0.42
CA VAL A 224 21.92 -17.76 -0.32
C VAL A 224 20.68 -17.74 0.56
N LEU A 225 19.61 -17.10 0.08
CA LEU A 225 18.30 -17.11 0.74
C LEU A 225 17.35 -18.00 -0.08
N LEU A 226 17.05 -19.19 0.45
CA LEU A 226 16.18 -20.16 -0.19
C LEU A 226 15.31 -20.86 0.86
N SER A 227 13.98 -20.80 0.70
CA SER A 227 13.08 -21.37 1.70
C SER A 227 12.97 -22.90 1.58
N PRO A 228 12.64 -23.62 2.67
CA PRO A 228 12.40 -25.07 2.66
C PRO A 228 11.32 -25.55 1.68
N ARG A 229 10.51 -24.64 1.13
CA ARG A 229 9.50 -24.96 0.10
C ARG A 229 10.09 -25.14 -1.30
N ALA A 230 11.33 -24.73 -1.53
CA ALA A 230 11.99 -24.89 -2.81
C ALA A 230 12.33 -26.38 -3.05
N PRO A 231 12.07 -26.94 -4.25
CA PRO A 231 12.34 -28.34 -4.55
C PRO A 231 13.80 -28.75 -4.34
N HIS A 232 14.73 -27.80 -4.49
CA HIS A 232 16.17 -28.03 -4.42
C HIS A 232 16.82 -27.55 -3.11
N TYR A 233 16.01 -27.23 -2.09
CA TYR A 233 16.47 -26.68 -0.82
C TYR A 233 17.60 -27.49 -0.17
N ASN A 234 17.42 -28.81 0.03
CA ASN A 234 18.41 -29.64 0.73
C ASN A 234 19.76 -29.66 0.00
N ARG A 235 19.73 -29.75 -1.34
CA ARG A 235 20.94 -29.78 -2.17
C ARG A 235 21.72 -28.46 -2.07
N ILE A 236 21.02 -27.33 -2.05
CA ILE A 236 21.64 -26.01 -1.88
C ILE A 236 22.20 -25.84 -0.47
N LYS A 237 21.49 -26.32 0.55
CA LYS A 237 21.95 -26.30 1.93
C LYS A 237 23.23 -27.13 2.12
N GLU A 238 23.25 -28.36 1.62
CA GLU A 238 24.43 -29.23 1.62
C GLU A 238 25.61 -28.57 0.89
N PHE A 239 25.36 -27.97 -0.29
CA PHE A 239 26.39 -27.23 -1.01
C PHE A 239 26.97 -26.08 -0.16
N ALA A 240 26.13 -25.34 0.57
CA ALA A 240 26.60 -24.26 1.43
C ALA A 240 27.42 -24.77 2.62
N GLU A 241 27.04 -25.92 3.21
CA GLU A 241 27.80 -26.56 4.28
C GLU A 241 29.19 -27.02 3.81
N GLU A 242 29.27 -27.66 2.65
CA GLU A 242 30.52 -28.07 2.00
C GLU A 242 31.42 -26.89 1.58
N ASN A 243 30.82 -25.73 1.32
CA ASN A 243 31.48 -24.52 0.81
C ASN A 243 31.40 -23.35 1.80
N SER A 244 31.34 -23.65 3.11
CA SER A 244 31.15 -22.67 4.19
C SER A 244 32.24 -21.59 4.30
N ALA A 245 33.37 -21.77 3.63
CA ALA A 245 34.42 -20.75 3.51
C ALA A 245 33.97 -19.51 2.69
N TRP A 246 32.94 -19.62 1.85
CA TRP A 246 32.44 -18.51 1.04
C TRP A 246 30.92 -18.50 0.80
N VAL A 247 30.19 -19.54 1.22
CA VAL A 247 28.72 -19.60 1.12
C VAL A 247 28.07 -19.66 2.49
N THR A 248 27.08 -18.81 2.72
CA THR A 248 26.18 -18.89 3.89
C THR A 248 24.76 -19.11 3.43
N HIS A 249 24.03 -20.04 4.04
CA HIS A 249 22.64 -20.33 3.70
C HIS A 249 21.67 -19.82 4.77
N PHE A 250 20.59 -19.16 4.35
CA PHE A 250 19.45 -18.80 5.19
C PHE A 250 18.16 -19.40 4.66
N ASP A 251 17.39 -20.02 5.55
CA ASP A 251 16.08 -20.58 5.25
C ASP A 251 15.00 -19.49 5.17
N PHE A 252 15.15 -18.46 6.00
CA PHE A 252 14.19 -17.40 6.19
C PHE A 252 14.86 -16.18 6.85
N VAL A 253 14.38 -14.99 6.52
CA VAL A 253 14.83 -13.72 7.11
C VAL A 253 13.61 -12.83 7.36
N ASP A 254 13.47 -12.37 8.60
CA ASP A 254 12.39 -11.45 9.00
C ASP A 254 12.56 -10.04 8.42
N ASP A 255 13.80 -9.54 8.40
CA ASP A 255 14.15 -8.20 7.92
C ASP A 255 14.98 -8.27 6.64
N MET A 256 14.27 -8.39 5.51
CA MET A 256 14.90 -8.42 4.19
C MET A 256 15.61 -7.09 3.86
N ALA A 257 15.13 -5.97 4.40
CA ALA A 257 15.71 -4.66 4.12
C ALA A 257 17.10 -4.54 4.75
N ASP A 258 17.25 -4.94 6.01
CA ASP A 258 18.55 -5.00 6.69
C ASP A 258 19.50 -6.01 6.02
N LEU A 259 19.00 -7.18 5.62
CA LEU A 259 19.80 -8.16 4.88
C LEU A 259 20.35 -7.55 3.59
N MET A 260 19.50 -6.97 2.74
CA MET A 260 19.95 -6.36 1.48
C MET A 260 20.96 -5.22 1.72
N CYS A 261 20.79 -4.42 2.78
CA CYS A 261 21.74 -3.35 3.15
C CYS A 261 23.12 -3.87 3.58
N LYS A 262 23.22 -5.14 3.98
CA LYS A 262 24.49 -5.80 4.34
C LYS A 262 25.22 -6.41 3.15
N HIS A 263 24.64 -6.34 1.95
CA HIS A 263 25.22 -6.89 0.73
C HIS A 263 25.54 -5.78 -0.26
N ASP A 264 26.47 -6.07 -1.16
CA ASP A 264 26.95 -5.11 -2.14
C ASP A 264 26.34 -5.40 -3.52
N ILE A 265 26.15 -6.68 -3.87
CA ILE A 265 25.58 -7.10 -5.16
C ILE A 265 24.48 -8.13 -4.90
N ALA A 266 23.43 -8.11 -5.71
CA ALA A 266 22.45 -9.20 -5.74
C ALA A 266 22.48 -9.98 -7.06
N ILE A 267 22.18 -11.28 -6.99
CA ILE A 267 21.84 -12.12 -8.12
C ILE A 267 20.46 -12.71 -7.82
N GLY A 268 19.46 -12.45 -8.66
CA GLY A 268 18.11 -12.87 -8.34
C GLY A 268 17.10 -12.74 -9.47
N ALA A 269 15.88 -13.20 -9.21
CA ALA A 269 14.80 -13.11 -10.18
C ALA A 269 14.25 -11.65 -10.30
N PRO A 270 13.76 -11.25 -11.49
CA PRO A 270 12.96 -10.04 -11.65
C PRO A 270 11.57 -10.23 -11.03
N GLY A 271 11.10 -9.26 -10.26
CA GLY A 271 9.79 -9.27 -9.62
C GLY A 271 9.62 -8.11 -8.66
N SER A 272 8.76 -8.24 -7.63
CA SER A 272 8.65 -7.23 -6.58
C SER A 272 9.95 -7.00 -5.81
N THR A 273 10.80 -8.02 -5.71
CA THR A 273 12.12 -7.93 -5.08
C THR A 273 13.08 -7.00 -5.85
N SER A 274 12.81 -6.71 -7.13
CA SER A 274 13.57 -5.69 -7.88
C SER A 274 13.36 -4.29 -7.28
N TRP A 275 12.15 -3.97 -6.83
CA TRP A 275 11.84 -2.67 -6.21
C TRP A 275 12.42 -2.56 -4.81
N GLU A 276 12.46 -3.68 -4.07
CA GLU A 276 13.15 -3.78 -2.79
C GLU A 276 14.65 -3.48 -2.95
N ARG A 277 15.32 -4.14 -3.92
CA ARG A 277 16.73 -3.89 -4.26
C ARG A 277 16.96 -2.44 -4.69
N ALA A 278 16.08 -1.91 -5.56
CA ALA A 278 16.14 -0.53 -5.99
C ALA A 278 16.07 0.43 -4.78
N CYS A 279 15.15 0.18 -3.86
CA CYS A 279 14.93 1.04 -2.70
C CYS A 279 16.14 1.18 -1.78
N VAL A 280 16.98 0.15 -1.66
CA VAL A 280 18.22 0.22 -0.86
C VAL A 280 19.47 0.45 -1.71
N GLY A 281 19.33 0.64 -3.03
CA GLY A 281 20.46 0.87 -3.91
C GLY A 281 21.34 -0.36 -4.04
N LEU A 282 20.76 -1.54 -4.25
CA LEU A 282 21.48 -2.80 -4.41
C LEU A 282 21.57 -3.19 -5.91
N PRO A 283 22.69 -2.88 -6.60
CA PRO A 283 22.97 -3.35 -7.96
C PRO A 283 22.75 -4.85 -8.11
N SER A 284 22.19 -5.26 -9.24
CA SER A 284 21.84 -6.67 -9.43
C SER A 284 22.09 -7.23 -10.82
N ILE A 285 22.41 -8.52 -10.85
CA ILE A 285 22.23 -9.37 -12.03
C ILE A 285 20.85 -10.01 -11.90
N VAL A 286 20.03 -9.87 -12.92
CA VAL A 286 18.67 -10.41 -12.95
C VAL A 286 18.56 -11.59 -13.90
N ILE A 287 17.91 -12.66 -13.44
CA ILE A 287 17.69 -13.90 -14.20
C ILE A 287 16.20 -14.23 -14.17
N ALA A 288 15.51 -14.04 -15.29
CA ALA A 288 14.09 -14.36 -15.41
C ALA A 288 13.87 -15.88 -15.34
N LEU A 289 12.97 -16.31 -14.44
CA LEU A 289 12.60 -17.71 -14.23
C LEU A 289 11.32 -18.12 -14.96
N ALA A 290 10.52 -17.14 -15.38
CA ALA A 290 9.24 -17.32 -16.05
C ALA A 290 8.97 -16.17 -17.03
N ASP A 291 8.08 -16.41 -17.99
CA ASP A 291 7.80 -15.48 -19.09
C ASP A 291 7.27 -14.12 -18.61
N ASN A 292 6.48 -14.10 -17.53
CA ASN A 292 5.96 -12.87 -16.94
C ASN A 292 7.03 -11.97 -16.29
N GLN A 293 8.25 -12.47 -16.08
CA GLN A 293 9.35 -11.68 -15.52
C GLN A 293 10.19 -10.98 -16.60
N GLN A 294 9.98 -11.33 -17.87
CA GLN A 294 10.79 -10.83 -19.00
C GLN A 294 10.66 -9.32 -19.20
N THR A 295 9.46 -8.76 -19.04
CA THR A 295 9.22 -7.31 -19.15
C THR A 295 10.00 -6.53 -18.10
N ILE A 296 9.96 -6.98 -16.83
CA ILE A 296 10.71 -6.36 -15.73
C ILE A 296 12.21 -6.45 -16.01
N CYS A 297 12.68 -7.60 -16.48
CA CYS A 297 14.09 -7.83 -16.82
C CYS A 297 14.58 -6.80 -17.86
N LYS A 298 13.86 -6.69 -18.99
CA LYS A 298 14.17 -5.74 -20.07
C LYS A 298 14.13 -4.29 -19.61
N ASN A 299 13.13 -3.92 -18.81
CA ASN A 299 12.98 -2.53 -18.36
C ASN A 299 14.10 -2.12 -17.39
N LEU A 300 14.54 -3.03 -16.50
CA LEU A 300 15.68 -2.77 -15.60
C LEU A 300 17.00 -2.61 -16.38
N GLU A 301 17.22 -3.46 -17.38
CA GLU A 301 18.41 -3.36 -18.24
C GLU A 301 18.40 -2.07 -19.07
N ALA A 302 17.24 -1.70 -19.63
CA ALA A 302 17.09 -0.49 -20.47
C ALA A 302 17.43 0.81 -19.72
N VAL A 303 17.17 0.87 -18.42
CA VAL A 303 17.52 2.04 -17.58
C VAL A 303 18.88 1.90 -16.89
N GLY A 304 19.61 0.81 -17.10
CA GLY A 304 20.92 0.56 -16.49
C GLY A 304 20.87 0.17 -15.01
N ALA A 305 19.71 -0.24 -14.48
CA ALA A 305 19.54 -0.62 -13.07
C ALA A 305 19.98 -2.05 -12.76
N ALA A 306 20.05 -2.91 -13.77
CA ALA A 306 20.51 -4.29 -13.62
C ALA A 306 21.18 -4.78 -14.92
N ILE A 307 21.90 -5.90 -14.83
CA ILE A 307 22.36 -6.65 -16.00
C ILE A 307 21.53 -7.92 -16.12
N SER A 308 20.97 -8.17 -17.30
CA SER A 308 20.19 -9.38 -17.57
C SER A 308 21.09 -10.56 -17.92
N VAL A 309 20.79 -11.73 -17.38
CA VAL A 309 21.37 -13.01 -17.80
C VAL A 309 20.24 -14.01 -18.06
N GLU A 310 20.20 -14.55 -19.27
CA GLU A 310 19.26 -15.62 -19.63
C GLU A 310 19.52 -16.89 -18.81
N LEU A 311 18.46 -17.54 -18.34
CA LEU A 311 18.52 -18.74 -17.50
C LEU A 311 19.37 -19.85 -18.13
N ASN A 312 19.22 -20.07 -19.44
CA ASN A 312 19.97 -21.09 -20.18
C ASN A 312 21.42 -20.70 -20.51
N ALA A 313 21.83 -19.47 -20.18
CA ALA A 313 23.14 -18.90 -20.46
C ALA A 313 23.91 -18.50 -19.20
N ILE A 314 23.43 -18.87 -17.99
CA ILE A 314 24.09 -18.59 -16.71
C ILE A 314 25.56 -19.03 -16.76
N ASN A 315 25.81 -20.27 -17.20
CA ASN A 315 27.15 -20.85 -17.29
C ASN A 315 28.12 -20.07 -18.18
N LYS A 316 27.62 -19.39 -19.22
CA LYS A 316 28.43 -18.66 -20.20
C LYS A 316 28.60 -17.19 -19.82
N ASN A 317 27.53 -16.56 -19.35
CA ASN A 317 27.43 -15.10 -19.30
C ASN A 317 27.53 -14.52 -17.89
N LEU A 318 27.29 -15.31 -16.83
CA LEU A 318 27.22 -14.79 -15.46
C LEU A 318 28.50 -14.09 -15.01
N MET A 319 29.68 -14.69 -15.22
CA MET A 319 30.94 -14.07 -14.79
C MET A 319 31.27 -12.79 -15.56
N ASN A 320 30.84 -12.69 -16.82
CA ASN A 320 30.99 -11.45 -17.59
C ASN A 320 30.06 -10.35 -17.04
N ALA A 321 28.79 -10.69 -16.80
CA ALA A 321 27.83 -9.79 -16.16
C ALA A 321 28.31 -9.32 -14.78
N TYR A 322 28.89 -10.22 -13.97
CA TYR A 322 29.45 -9.89 -12.67
C TYR A 322 30.61 -8.88 -12.75
N LYS A 323 31.56 -9.08 -13.68
CA LYS A 323 32.65 -8.13 -13.92
C LYS A 323 32.15 -6.77 -14.42
N GLN A 324 31.16 -6.78 -15.31
CA GLN A 324 30.54 -5.55 -15.81
C GLN A 324 29.80 -4.80 -14.70
N LEU A 325 29.08 -5.50 -13.84
CA LEU A 325 28.39 -4.92 -12.69
C LEU A 325 29.39 -4.24 -11.75
N ILE A 326 30.48 -4.92 -11.38
CA ILE A 326 31.55 -4.35 -10.55
C ILE A 326 32.08 -3.05 -11.15
N LYS A 327 32.34 -3.03 -12.47
CA LYS A 327 32.84 -1.85 -13.18
C LYS A 327 31.86 -0.67 -13.12
N ASN A 328 30.56 -0.95 -13.20
CA ASN A 328 29.50 0.06 -13.27
C ASN A 328 28.75 0.24 -11.93
N TYR A 329 29.33 -0.24 -10.83
CA TYR A 329 28.66 -0.38 -9.54
C TYR A 329 28.02 0.93 -9.04
N SER A 330 28.81 2.01 -8.96
CA SER A 330 28.36 3.28 -8.37
C SER A 330 27.24 3.92 -9.19
N GLU A 331 27.30 3.82 -10.52
CA GLU A 331 26.26 4.31 -11.41
C GLU A 331 24.96 3.52 -11.24
N MET A 332 25.05 2.19 -11.30
CA MET A 332 23.90 1.30 -11.13
C MET A 332 23.25 1.47 -9.75
N ARG A 333 24.04 1.67 -8.70
CA ARG A 333 23.54 1.96 -7.34
C ARG A 333 22.75 3.25 -7.30
N SER A 334 23.27 4.32 -7.90
CA SER A 334 22.58 5.62 -7.98
C SER A 334 21.26 5.52 -8.73
N ILE A 335 21.24 4.82 -9.88
CA ILE A 335 20.03 4.56 -10.64
C ILE A 335 19.00 3.83 -9.78
N ASN A 336 19.39 2.74 -9.12
CA ASN A 336 18.51 1.95 -8.25
C ASN A 336 17.84 2.82 -7.17
N LEU A 337 18.61 3.64 -6.43
CA LEU A 337 18.07 4.53 -5.41
C LEU A 337 17.06 5.53 -5.98
N ASN A 338 17.30 6.05 -7.19
CA ASN A 338 16.37 6.99 -7.83
C ASN A 338 15.09 6.31 -8.34
N LEU A 339 15.13 5.00 -8.64
CA LEU A 339 13.97 4.28 -9.16
C LEU A 339 12.90 4.02 -8.10
N CYS A 340 13.24 3.82 -6.83
CA CYS A 340 12.27 3.48 -5.79
C CYS A 340 12.60 4.14 -4.45
N ASP A 341 11.70 4.98 -3.94
CA ASP A 341 11.87 5.66 -2.64
C ASP A 341 11.21 4.93 -1.45
N GLY A 342 10.56 3.80 -1.74
CA GLY A 342 9.82 3.00 -0.77
C GLY A 342 8.52 3.63 -0.25
N LYS A 343 8.02 4.72 -0.87
CA LYS A 343 6.81 5.42 -0.44
C LYS A 343 5.55 5.01 -1.21
N GLY A 344 5.62 4.00 -2.08
CA GLY A 344 4.50 3.59 -2.93
C GLY A 344 3.23 3.23 -2.17
N VAL A 345 3.37 2.54 -1.04
CA VAL A 345 2.24 2.25 -0.14
C VAL A 345 1.56 3.53 0.38
N GLU A 346 2.32 4.59 0.68
CA GLU A 346 1.74 5.86 1.12
C GLU A 346 0.96 6.55 -0.01
N ARG A 347 1.52 6.52 -1.23
CA ARG A 347 0.85 7.05 -2.44
C ARG A 347 -0.43 6.27 -2.74
N ILE A 348 -0.39 4.94 -2.70
CA ILE A 348 -1.56 4.06 -2.86
C ILE A 348 -2.63 4.41 -1.82
N MET A 349 -2.25 4.48 -0.54
CA MET A 349 -3.22 4.78 0.52
C MET A 349 -3.88 6.15 0.38
N LYS A 350 -3.19 7.16 -0.17
CA LYS A 350 -3.83 8.44 -0.50
C LYS A 350 -4.97 8.25 -1.51
N GLN A 351 -4.77 7.41 -2.53
CA GLN A 351 -5.77 7.14 -3.55
C GLN A 351 -6.91 6.25 -3.05
N ILE A 352 -6.60 5.22 -2.26
CA ILE A 352 -7.63 4.42 -1.57
C ILE A 352 -8.51 5.34 -0.71
N ASN A 353 -7.91 6.23 0.08
CA ASN A 353 -8.67 7.18 0.88
C ASN A 353 -9.56 8.09 0.01
N LYS A 354 -9.14 8.52 -1.19
CA LYS A 354 -10.00 9.30 -2.10
C LYS A 354 -11.21 8.52 -2.61
N LEU A 355 -11.11 7.18 -2.77
CA LEU A 355 -12.27 6.36 -3.18
C LEU A 355 -13.42 6.36 -2.17
N PHE A 356 -13.09 6.50 -0.89
CA PHE A 356 -14.04 6.40 0.24
C PHE A 356 -14.29 7.73 0.93
N ASN A 357 -13.41 8.69 0.76
CA ASN A 357 -13.68 10.06 1.15
C ASN A 357 -14.75 10.57 0.18
N ASN A 358 -15.99 10.58 0.68
CA ASN A 358 -17.08 11.37 0.13
C ASN A 358 -16.61 12.82 0.05
N THR A 359 -15.92 13.20 -1.03
CA THR A 359 -15.76 14.55 -1.57
C THR A 359 -16.02 15.68 -0.56
N LEU A 360 -15.32 15.64 0.58
CA LEU A 360 -15.61 16.52 1.70
C LEU A 360 -14.81 17.79 1.48
N ASN A 361 -15.52 18.90 1.29
CA ASN A 361 -14.96 20.21 1.09
C ASN A 361 -15.28 21.11 2.29
N LEU A 362 -14.35 21.98 2.63
CA LEU A 362 -14.60 23.10 3.54
C LEU A 362 -14.71 24.36 2.70
N ARG A 363 -15.92 24.85 2.47
CA ARG A 363 -16.12 26.16 1.83
C ARG A 363 -16.33 27.22 2.88
N PHE A 364 -15.96 28.46 2.59
CA PHE A 364 -16.31 29.59 3.44
C PHE A 364 -17.84 29.71 3.58
N ALA A 365 -18.28 29.93 4.81
CA ALA A 365 -19.66 30.28 5.11
C ALA A 365 -19.98 31.69 4.59
N THR A 366 -21.23 31.90 4.24
CA THR A 366 -21.75 33.15 3.70
C THR A 366 -23.04 33.53 4.44
N LEU A 367 -23.56 34.72 4.20
CA LEU A 367 -24.85 35.14 4.76
C LEU A 367 -26.02 34.22 4.36
N LYS A 368 -25.88 33.45 3.26
CA LYS A 368 -26.89 32.45 2.84
C LYS A 368 -26.97 31.24 3.77
N ASP A 369 -25.96 31.02 4.62
CA ASP A 369 -25.86 29.86 5.50
C ASP A 369 -26.47 30.11 6.89
N VAL A 370 -26.81 31.36 7.22
CA VAL A 370 -27.26 31.77 8.56
C VAL A 370 -28.46 30.96 9.04
N GLU A 371 -29.49 30.83 8.20
CA GLU A 371 -30.71 30.10 8.57
C GLU A 371 -30.44 28.60 8.76
N GLN A 372 -29.62 28.00 7.89
CA GLN A 372 -29.27 26.58 8.00
C GLN A 372 -28.47 26.29 9.28
N VAL A 373 -27.47 27.13 9.58
CA VAL A 373 -26.65 27.01 10.79
C VAL A 373 -27.49 27.25 12.05
N TYR A 374 -28.42 28.20 12.02
CA TYR A 374 -29.38 28.42 13.10
C TYR A 374 -30.22 27.18 13.38
N ASN A 375 -30.81 26.59 12.33
CA ASN A 375 -31.63 25.39 12.47
C ASN A 375 -30.84 24.24 13.10
N TRP A 376 -29.60 23.99 12.67
CA TRP A 376 -28.74 22.98 13.30
C TRP A 376 -28.39 23.30 14.75
N GLN A 377 -28.23 24.57 15.12
CA GLN A 377 -27.95 24.98 16.50
C GLN A 377 -29.17 24.84 17.43
N CYS A 378 -30.38 24.84 16.87
CA CYS A 378 -31.62 24.58 17.60
C CYS A 378 -31.85 23.08 17.86
N GLU A 379 -31.21 22.19 17.11
CA GLU A 379 -31.34 20.74 17.30
C GLU A 379 -30.77 20.29 18.65
N PRO A 380 -31.56 19.57 19.48
CA PRO A 380 -31.14 19.15 20.82
C PRO A 380 -29.83 18.34 20.81
N GLU A 381 -29.66 17.46 19.82
CA GLU A 381 -28.47 16.62 19.69
C GLU A 381 -27.20 17.44 19.37
N THR A 382 -27.31 18.46 18.54
CA THR A 382 -26.19 19.38 18.25
C THR A 382 -25.90 20.29 19.45
N ARG A 383 -26.94 20.74 20.17
CA ARG A 383 -26.80 21.66 21.31
C ARG A 383 -26.35 20.96 22.59
N ARG A 384 -26.58 19.65 22.71
CA ARG A 384 -26.28 18.82 23.90
C ARG A 384 -24.89 19.06 24.49
N TYR A 385 -23.88 19.22 23.64
CA TYR A 385 -22.49 19.42 24.03
C TYR A 385 -21.92 20.79 23.65
N ALA A 386 -22.78 21.77 23.35
CA ALA A 386 -22.35 23.14 23.13
C ALA A 386 -21.88 23.77 24.45
N LEU A 387 -20.80 24.56 24.40
CA LEU A 387 -20.26 25.26 25.58
C LEU A 387 -21.28 26.23 26.18
N ASN A 388 -22.06 26.90 25.33
CA ASN A 388 -23.25 27.63 25.75
C ASN A 388 -24.47 26.78 25.41
N LYS A 389 -25.29 26.40 26.39
CA LYS A 389 -26.47 25.55 26.18
C LYS A 389 -27.72 26.33 25.73
N ASN A 390 -27.77 27.65 25.95
CA ASN A 390 -28.95 28.46 25.63
C ASN A 390 -29.17 28.52 24.12
N VAL A 391 -30.32 28.10 23.61
CA VAL A 391 -30.64 28.25 22.18
C VAL A 391 -30.84 29.73 21.89
N PRO A 392 -30.03 30.36 21.02
CA PRO A 392 -30.16 31.79 20.72
C PRO A 392 -31.46 32.07 19.98
N GLY A 393 -31.99 33.29 20.07
CA GLY A 393 -33.06 33.72 19.16
C GLY A 393 -32.52 33.91 17.73
N LEU A 394 -33.36 33.79 16.70
CA LEU A 394 -32.93 33.94 15.29
C LEU A 394 -32.24 35.29 15.03
N ALA A 395 -32.76 36.39 15.60
CA ALA A 395 -32.16 37.72 15.45
C ALA A 395 -30.78 37.81 16.13
N GLU A 396 -30.64 37.21 17.31
CA GLU A 396 -29.37 37.14 18.04
C GLU A 396 -28.34 36.31 17.28
N HIS A 397 -28.75 35.14 16.76
CA HIS A 397 -27.90 34.27 15.96
C HIS A 397 -27.45 34.95 14.66
N THR A 398 -28.37 35.62 13.96
CA THR A 398 -28.07 36.35 12.73
C THR A 398 -27.03 37.43 13.00
N ALA A 399 -27.23 38.27 14.03
CA ALA A 399 -26.26 39.30 14.40
C ALA A 399 -24.90 38.70 14.79
N TRP A 400 -24.89 37.57 15.50
CA TRP A 400 -23.67 36.88 15.90
C TRP A 400 -22.90 36.31 14.69
N MET A 401 -23.59 35.59 13.79
CA MET A 401 -22.94 34.97 12.63
C MET A 401 -22.45 36.03 11.64
N THR A 402 -23.20 37.11 11.42
CA THR A 402 -22.75 38.24 10.58
C THR A 402 -21.44 38.82 11.08
N ARG A 403 -21.32 39.13 12.38
CA ARG A 403 -20.05 39.62 12.97
C ARG A 403 -18.90 38.63 12.79
N LYS A 404 -19.19 37.32 12.88
CA LYS A 404 -18.18 36.27 12.67
C LYS A 404 -17.73 36.17 11.22
N LEU A 405 -18.63 36.37 10.26
CA LEU A 405 -18.30 36.39 8.84
C LEU A 405 -17.53 37.66 8.42
N GLU A 406 -17.73 38.78 9.11
CA GLU A 406 -17.00 40.04 8.89
C GLU A 406 -15.59 40.05 9.52
N SER A 407 -15.32 39.12 10.44
CA SER A 407 -14.02 39.00 11.10
C SER A 407 -12.94 38.60 10.09
N LYS A 408 -11.93 39.44 9.91
CA LYS A 408 -10.76 39.15 9.03
C LYS A 408 -9.81 38.09 9.60
N ASN A 409 -9.97 37.77 10.88
CA ASN A 409 -9.04 36.92 11.62
C ASN A 409 -9.60 35.54 11.91
N ASP A 410 -10.93 35.38 11.90
CA ASP A 410 -11.61 34.12 12.14
C ASP A 410 -11.85 33.38 10.82
N TYR A 411 -12.00 32.06 10.89
CA TYR A 411 -12.42 31.24 9.77
C TYR A 411 -13.73 30.55 10.11
N PHE A 412 -14.70 30.62 9.19
CA PHE A 412 -15.98 29.95 9.33
C PHE A 412 -16.26 29.15 8.06
N TYR A 413 -16.28 27.82 8.20
CA TYR A 413 -16.47 26.88 7.11
C TYR A 413 -17.78 26.14 7.23
N ILE A 414 -18.44 25.94 6.09
CA ILE A 414 -19.47 24.92 5.90
C ILE A 414 -18.79 23.65 5.41
N ILE A 415 -19.08 22.53 6.09
CA ILE A 415 -18.66 21.21 5.67
C ILE A 415 -19.62 20.74 4.59
N GLU A 416 -19.13 20.51 3.38
CA GLU A 416 -19.92 20.02 2.26
C GLU A 416 -19.47 18.62 1.85
N LEU A 417 -20.41 17.74 1.54
CA LEU A 417 -20.16 16.52 0.79
C LEU A 417 -20.48 16.79 -0.68
N ALA A 418 -19.54 16.56 -1.60
CA ALA A 418 -19.82 16.85 -3.00
C ALA A 418 -20.80 15.85 -3.60
N ALA A 419 -21.37 16.31 -4.70
CA ALA A 419 -22.25 15.59 -5.60
C ALA A 419 -21.78 14.16 -5.88
N ILE A 420 -22.65 13.18 -5.61
CA ILE A 420 -22.58 11.88 -6.29
C ILE A 420 -23.65 11.92 -7.38
N ARG A 421 -23.26 11.78 -8.65
CA ARG A 421 -24.16 11.64 -9.83
C ARG A 421 -25.17 12.80 -9.97
N ASP A 422 -24.70 13.95 -10.44
CA ASP A 422 -25.51 15.13 -10.84
C ASP A 422 -26.39 15.81 -9.77
N LYS A 423 -26.20 15.48 -8.48
CA LYS A 423 -26.85 16.19 -7.36
C LYS A 423 -26.02 17.38 -6.89
N LYS A 424 -26.63 18.41 -6.30
CA LYS A 424 -25.86 19.52 -5.68
C LYS A 424 -25.08 19.02 -4.46
N ALA A 425 -23.95 19.66 -4.15
CA ALA A 425 -23.23 19.44 -2.91
C ALA A 425 -24.18 19.67 -1.71
N THR A 426 -24.02 18.85 -0.67
CA THR A 426 -24.88 18.90 0.52
C THR A 426 -24.07 19.43 1.70
N SER A 427 -24.53 20.52 2.31
CA SER A 427 -23.98 21.03 3.57
C SER A 427 -24.36 20.09 4.71
N VAL A 428 -23.39 19.66 5.52
CA VAL A 428 -23.57 18.63 6.55
C VAL A 428 -23.04 19.02 7.93
N GLY A 429 -22.53 20.24 8.09
CA GLY A 429 -22.01 20.73 9.37
C GLY A 429 -21.14 21.97 9.22
N VAL A 430 -20.45 22.31 10.30
CA VAL A 430 -19.65 23.52 10.42
C VAL A 430 -18.31 23.23 11.08
N VAL A 431 -17.26 23.91 10.62
CA VAL A 431 -16.01 24.10 11.36
C VAL A 431 -15.74 25.59 11.48
N ARG A 432 -15.41 26.05 12.69
CA ARG A 432 -15.01 27.43 12.94
C ARG A 432 -13.66 27.46 13.66
N LEU A 433 -12.80 28.40 13.28
CA LEU A 433 -11.56 28.73 13.96
C LEU A 433 -11.66 30.18 14.44
N ASP A 434 -11.75 30.36 15.75
CA ASP A 434 -11.78 31.67 16.40
C ASP A 434 -10.37 32.08 16.83
N LYS A 435 -9.85 33.19 16.32
CA LYS A 435 -8.50 33.64 16.68
C LYS A 435 -8.51 34.30 18.06
N SER A 436 -7.60 33.85 18.93
CA SER A 436 -7.31 34.50 20.21
C SER A 436 -6.29 35.64 20.05
N ASP A 437 -6.24 36.54 21.04
CA ASP A 437 -5.27 37.64 21.10
C ASP A 437 -3.80 37.16 21.11
N LYS A 438 -3.56 35.90 21.47
CA LYS A 438 -2.24 35.26 21.52
C LYS A 438 -1.82 34.62 20.19
N GLY A 439 -2.62 34.74 19.13
CA GLY A 439 -2.33 34.17 17.81
C GLY A 439 -2.68 32.69 17.63
N THR A 440 -3.22 32.04 18.67
CA THR A 440 -3.75 30.67 18.62
C THR A 440 -5.22 30.66 18.21
N TYR A 441 -5.66 29.62 17.49
CA TYR A 441 -7.06 29.44 17.11
C TYR A 441 -7.78 28.49 18.07
N THR A 442 -9.02 28.79 18.43
CA THR A 442 -9.92 27.84 19.07
C THR A 442 -10.83 27.22 18.01
N ILE A 443 -10.82 25.88 17.87
CA ILE A 443 -11.68 25.17 16.94
C ILE A 443 -13.03 24.80 17.58
N SER A 444 -14.09 25.06 16.83
CA SER A 444 -15.45 24.59 17.11
C SER A 444 -15.95 23.79 15.91
N ILE A 445 -16.42 22.56 16.14
CA ILE A 445 -16.93 21.68 15.08
C ILE A 445 -18.22 21.02 15.52
N PHE A 446 -19.21 20.97 14.62
CA PHE A 446 -20.39 20.13 14.79
C PHE A 446 -20.90 19.64 13.43
N ILE A 447 -21.53 18.47 13.45
CA ILE A 447 -22.15 17.82 12.28
C ILE A 447 -23.66 17.89 12.48
N ALA A 448 -24.43 17.98 11.40
CA ALA A 448 -25.87 17.89 11.50
C ALA A 448 -26.29 16.47 11.98
N PRO A 449 -27.31 16.32 12.86
CA PRO A 449 -27.64 15.04 13.49
C PRO A 449 -27.86 13.88 12.52
N GLU A 450 -28.50 14.15 11.38
CA GLU A 450 -28.78 13.19 10.30
C GLU A 450 -27.51 12.64 9.60
N HIS A 451 -26.36 13.23 9.92
CA HIS A 451 -25.04 12.89 9.38
C HIS A 451 -24.06 12.31 10.42
N PHE A 452 -24.51 12.03 11.65
CA PHE A 452 -23.70 11.39 12.68
C PHE A 452 -23.22 9.98 12.31
N GLY A 453 -22.10 9.56 12.91
CA GLY A 453 -21.51 8.23 12.71
C GLY A 453 -20.80 8.00 11.36
N LYS A 454 -20.90 8.94 10.40
CA LYS A 454 -20.37 8.79 9.03
C LYS A 454 -18.89 9.20 8.86
N GLY A 455 -18.18 9.48 9.96
CA GLY A 455 -16.75 9.89 9.91
C GLY A 455 -16.47 11.30 9.39
N ILE A 456 -17.51 12.09 9.11
CA ILE A 456 -17.44 13.44 8.50
C ILE A 456 -16.56 14.38 9.33
N ALA A 457 -16.77 14.45 10.65
CA ALA A 457 -16.00 15.33 11.52
C ALA A 457 -14.49 15.05 11.48
N LYS A 458 -14.09 13.76 11.41
CA LYS A 458 -12.67 13.37 11.31
C LYS A 458 -12.05 13.87 10.01
N ASN A 459 -12.79 13.75 8.91
CA ASN A 459 -12.34 14.21 7.60
C ASN A 459 -12.31 15.74 7.51
N ALA A 460 -13.25 16.43 8.17
CA ALA A 460 -13.22 17.89 8.29
C ALA A 460 -11.98 18.37 9.06
N LEU A 461 -11.61 17.72 10.19
CA LEU A 461 -10.37 18.06 10.91
C LEU A 461 -9.12 17.86 10.05
N LYS A 462 -9.05 16.80 9.22
CA LYS A 462 -7.95 16.64 8.25
C LYS A 462 -7.90 17.76 7.20
N GLN A 463 -9.05 18.27 6.76
CA GLN A 463 -9.08 19.41 5.83
C GLN A 463 -8.62 20.71 6.50
N VAL A 464 -8.92 20.89 7.80
CA VAL A 464 -8.36 22.01 8.60
C VAL A 464 -6.84 21.94 8.63
N ASP A 465 -6.26 20.74 8.76
CA ASP A 465 -4.80 20.55 8.73
C ASP A 465 -4.18 20.96 7.40
N ILE A 466 -4.84 20.65 6.28
CA ILE A 466 -4.40 21.04 4.94
C ILE A 466 -4.52 22.55 4.72
N LEU A 467 -5.62 23.17 5.16
CA LEU A 467 -5.89 24.60 4.93
C LEU A 467 -5.11 25.51 5.89
N HIS A 468 -4.82 25.03 7.10
CA HIS A 468 -4.14 25.79 8.15
C HIS A 468 -2.98 25.00 8.76
N PRO A 469 -1.96 24.62 7.95
CA PRO A 469 -0.86 23.78 8.44
C PRO A 469 -0.04 24.50 9.51
N LYS A 470 0.12 25.83 9.40
CA LYS A 470 0.93 26.65 10.31
C LYS A 470 0.19 27.13 11.57
N ALA A 471 -1.10 26.83 11.71
CA ALA A 471 -1.89 27.30 12.84
C ALA A 471 -1.63 26.46 14.10
N PHE A 472 -1.53 27.12 15.23
CA PHE A 472 -1.72 26.49 16.54
C PHE A 472 -3.22 26.45 16.81
N ILE A 473 -3.77 25.27 17.11
CA ILE A 473 -5.22 25.08 17.26
C ILE A 473 -5.53 24.39 18.60
N ASP A 474 -6.31 25.05 19.44
CA ASP A 474 -6.84 24.50 20.67
C ASP A 474 -8.31 24.09 20.50
N ALA A 475 -8.74 23.05 21.21
CA ALA A 475 -10.12 22.61 21.26
C ALA A 475 -10.56 22.42 22.72
N VAL A 476 -11.77 22.91 23.03
CA VAL A 476 -12.43 22.66 24.31
C VAL A 476 -13.55 21.64 24.07
N VAL A 477 -13.43 20.48 24.69
CA VAL A 477 -14.32 19.33 24.50
C VAL A 477 -14.79 18.88 25.87
N LEU A 478 -16.09 19.00 26.15
CA LEU A 478 -16.67 18.59 27.43
C LEU A 478 -16.34 17.12 27.75
N LYS A 479 -16.07 16.82 29.01
CA LYS A 479 -15.67 15.49 29.49
C LYS A 479 -16.70 14.42 29.11
N GLU A 480 -17.98 14.76 29.14
CA GLU A 480 -19.10 13.85 28.85
C GLU A 480 -19.25 13.56 27.35
N ASN A 481 -18.64 14.37 26.47
CA ASN A 481 -18.71 14.18 25.02
C ASN A 481 -17.68 13.15 24.53
N THR A 482 -17.86 11.89 24.94
CA THR A 482 -16.94 10.77 24.65
C THR A 482 -16.64 10.61 23.15
N ALA A 483 -17.62 10.90 22.29
CA ALA A 483 -17.46 10.87 20.84
C ALA A 483 -16.44 11.92 20.35
N SER A 484 -16.56 13.17 20.80
CA SER A 484 -15.62 14.24 20.42
C SER A 484 -14.26 14.06 21.08
N GLN A 485 -14.22 13.58 22.33
CA GLN A 485 -12.99 13.21 23.02
C GLN A 485 -12.17 12.19 22.21
N THR A 486 -12.85 11.17 21.68
CA THR A 486 -12.25 10.16 20.80
C THR A 486 -11.87 10.73 19.44
N LEU A 487 -12.70 11.61 18.87
CA LEU A 487 -12.46 12.27 17.59
C LEU A 487 -11.14 13.05 17.59
N PHE A 488 -10.95 13.97 18.54
CA PHE A 488 -9.77 14.83 18.60
C PHE A 488 -8.48 14.02 18.84
N SER A 489 -8.54 13.02 19.73
CA SER A 489 -7.42 12.09 19.94
C SER A 489 -7.04 11.34 18.65
N ARG A 490 -8.03 10.85 17.89
CA ARG A 490 -7.81 10.15 16.60
C ARG A 490 -7.44 11.08 15.44
N ALA A 491 -7.63 12.39 15.61
CA ALA A 491 -7.27 13.41 14.63
C ALA A 491 -5.86 13.97 14.87
N GLY A 492 -5.09 13.41 15.82
CA GLY A 492 -3.71 13.83 16.08
C GLY A 492 -3.58 15.03 17.03
N TYR A 493 -4.67 15.45 17.68
CA TYR A 493 -4.59 16.48 18.71
C TYR A 493 -4.05 15.87 20.01
N THR A 494 -3.15 16.61 20.66
CA THR A 494 -2.56 16.24 21.95
C THR A 494 -3.49 16.69 23.07
N ARG A 495 -3.86 15.76 23.96
CA ARG A 495 -4.66 16.09 25.14
C ARG A 495 -3.80 16.86 26.15
N VAL A 496 -4.31 18.02 26.59
CA VAL A 496 -3.67 18.85 27.62
C VAL A 496 -4.27 18.57 29.00
N ASN A 497 -5.59 18.40 29.08
CA ASN A 497 -6.31 17.97 30.30
C ASN A 497 -7.62 17.24 29.94
N GLU A 498 -8.54 17.05 30.92
CA GLU A 498 -9.78 16.30 30.70
C GLU A 498 -10.68 16.91 29.61
N GLU A 499 -10.62 18.23 29.40
CA GLU A 499 -11.50 18.95 28.47
C GLU A 499 -10.77 19.76 27.40
N GLN A 500 -9.43 19.73 27.37
CA GLN A 500 -8.65 20.53 26.43
C GLN A 500 -7.70 19.69 25.60
N PHE A 501 -7.64 20.05 24.33
CA PHE A 501 -6.73 19.51 23.33
C PHE A 501 -5.99 20.63 22.61
N THR A 502 -4.79 20.34 22.13
CA THR A 502 -4.00 21.24 21.29
C THR A 502 -3.42 20.51 20.08
N ARG A 503 -3.33 21.20 18.96
CA ARG A 503 -2.71 20.76 17.71
C ARG A 503 -1.63 21.77 17.34
N GLN A 504 -0.39 21.29 17.32
CA GLN A 504 0.77 22.05 16.88
C GLN A 504 0.77 22.20 15.35
N PRO A 505 1.50 23.16 14.77
CA PRO A 505 1.70 23.22 13.33
C PRO A 505 2.08 21.85 12.73
N VAL A 506 1.50 21.52 11.58
CA VAL A 506 1.70 20.26 10.85
C VAL A 506 2.47 20.52 9.56
N GLU A 507 3.31 19.54 9.17
CA GLU A 507 4.13 19.58 7.95
C GLU A 507 3.33 19.30 6.67
#